data_AF-A0A528IPF4-F1
#
_entry.id   AF-A0A528IPF4-F1
#
_cell.length_a   1.000
_cell.length_b   1.000
_cell.length_c   1.000
_cell.angle_alpha   90.00
_cell.angle_beta   90.00
_cell.angle_gamma   90.00
#
_symmetry.space_group_name_H-M   'P 1'
#
loop_
_entity.id
_entity.type
_entity.pdbx_description
1 polymer ?
#
loop_
_entity_poly.entity_id
_entity_poly.type
_entity_poly.pdbx_seq_one_letter_code
_entity_poly.pdbx_strand_id
1 'polypeptide(L)'
;DKHGLEFHPDALKLLTRSLGLVGKALRRDEEANRLFLDILTSDRNAELNLRRMNEAGLLAKLIPDFGKIVAMMQFSMYHHYTV
;
A
#
# COMPACT_ATOMS: atom_id res chain seq x y z
N ASP A 1 3.40 11.44 -5.14
CA ASP A 1 2.96 12.63 -4.38
C ASP A 1 3.67 13.93 -4.80
N LYS A 2 5.01 13.98 -4.75
CA LYS A 2 5.84 15.17 -5.05
C LYS A 2 5.54 15.89 -6.38
N HIS A 3 5.04 15.16 -7.38
CA HIS A 3 4.72 15.69 -8.71
C HIS A 3 3.21 15.76 -9.02
N GLY A 4 2.34 15.30 -8.11
CA GLY A 4 0.89 15.27 -8.35
C GLY A 4 0.41 14.39 -9.50
N LEU A 5 1.28 13.50 -10.01
CA LEU A 5 0.98 12.62 -11.13
C LEU A 5 0.27 11.34 -10.67
N GLU A 6 -0.64 10.85 -11.51
CA GLU A 6 -1.26 9.54 -11.34
C GLU A 6 -0.27 8.42 -11.67
N PHE A 7 -0.43 7.26 -11.02
CA PHE A 7 0.34 6.09 -11.39
C PHE A 7 -0.21 5.49 -12.68
N HIS A 8 0.68 5.22 -13.64
CA HIS A 8 0.29 4.46 -14.82
C HIS A 8 -0.22 3.07 -14.41
N PRO A 9 -1.31 2.55 -15.01
CA PRO A 9 -1.86 1.24 -14.64
C PRO A 9 -0.84 0.10 -14.76
N ASP A 10 0.12 0.20 -15.67
CA ASP A 10 1.22 -0.78 -15.78
C ASP A 10 2.18 -0.73 -14.60
N ALA A 11 2.42 0.45 -14.02
CA ALA A 11 3.23 0.58 -12.82
C ALA A 11 2.54 -0.10 -11.62
N LEU A 12 1.21 0.05 -11.51
CA LEU A 12 0.43 -0.66 -10.48
C LEU A 12 0.44 -2.19 -10.71
N LYS A 13 0.28 -2.65 -11.96
CA LYS A 13 0.41 -4.09 -12.28
C LYS A 13 1.78 -4.64 -11.92
N LEU A 14 2.83 -3.89 -12.25
CA LEU A 14 4.20 -4.29 -11.93
C LEU A 14 4.41 -4.36 -10.41
N LEU A 15 3.89 -3.39 -9.66
CA LEU A 15 3.92 -3.38 -8.20
C LEU A 15 3.26 -4.64 -7.64
N THR A 16 2.03 -4.94 -8.07
CA THR A 16 1.29 -6.12 -7.60
C THR A 16 2.03 -7.43 -7.89
N ARG A 17 2.64 -7.56 -9.07
CA ARG A 17 3.45 -8.74 -9.42
C ARG A 17 4.74 -8.85 -8.59
N SER A 18 5.29 -7.71 -8.17
CA SER A 18 6.55 -7.63 -7.43
C SER A 18 6.36 -7.74 -5.91
N LEU A 19 5.13 -7.85 -5.39
CA LEU A 19 4.86 -7.95 -3.95
C LEU A 19 5.59 -9.12 -3.27
N GLY A 20 5.94 -10.17 -4.01
CA GLY A 20 6.74 -11.28 -3.48
C GLY A 20 8.15 -10.87 -3.05
N LEU A 21 8.68 -9.78 -3.59
CA LEU A 21 9.98 -9.21 -3.22
C LEU A 21 9.93 -8.46 -1.88
N VAL A 22 8.73 -8.12 -1.40
CA VAL A 22 8.52 -7.50 -0.08
C VAL A 22 8.62 -8.57 1.00
N GLY A 23 9.86 -8.97 1.25
CA GLY A 23 10.23 -10.01 2.21
C GLY A 23 10.67 -9.45 3.56
N LYS A 24 11.23 -10.33 4.39
CA LYS A 24 11.78 -9.96 5.71
C LYS A 24 13.02 -9.04 5.59
N ALA A 25 13.81 -9.20 4.52
CA ALA A 25 14.97 -8.37 4.25
C ALA A 25 14.55 -6.92 4.00
N LEU A 26 13.62 -6.70 3.06
CA LEU A 26 13.13 -5.36 2.74
C LEU A 26 12.47 -4.66 3.95
N ARG A 27 11.73 -5.40 4.78
CA ARG A 27 11.14 -4.85 6.02
C ARG A 27 12.16 -4.45 7.10
N ARG A 28 13.39 -4.98 7.03
CA ARG A 28 14.48 -4.66 7.95
C ARG A 28 15.47 -3.66 7.35
N ASP A 29 15.27 -3.29 6.10
CA ASP A 29 16.09 -2.31 5.42
C ASP A 29 15.74 -0.90 5.93
N GLU A 30 16.74 -0.19 6.42
CA GLU A 30 16.56 1.14 7.02
C GLU A 30 16.10 2.16 5.98
N GLU A 31 16.58 2.05 4.74
CA GLU A 31 16.21 2.96 3.67
C GLU A 31 14.77 2.72 3.21
N ALA A 32 14.35 1.46 3.06
CA ALA A 32 12.96 1.11 2.78
C ALA A 32 12.01 1.62 3.86
N ASN A 33 12.37 1.47 5.14
CA ASN A 33 11.56 1.97 6.25
C ASN A 33 11.53 3.51 6.31
N ARG A 34 12.65 4.18 6.02
CA ARG A 34 12.71 5.64 5.90
C ARG A 34 11.78 6.14 4.80
N LEU A 35 11.82 5.54 3.61
CA LEU A 35 10.95 5.89 2.49
C LEU A 35 9.48 5.60 2.81
N PHE A 36 9.19 4.50 3.49
CA PHE A 36 7.84 4.19 3.92
C PHE A 36 7.28 5.25 4.88
N LEU A 37 8.07 5.64 5.88
CA LEU A 37 7.69 6.70 6.82
C LEU A 37 7.52 8.05 6.11
N ASP A 38 8.40 8.39 5.18
CA ASP A 38 8.29 9.62 4.38
C ASP A 38 6.98 9.69 3.58
N ILE A 39 6.52 8.55 3.03
CA ILE A 39 5.22 8.45 2.36
C ILE A 39 4.06 8.61 3.35
N LEU A 40 4.17 8.02 4.54
CA LEU A 40 3.14 8.10 5.59
C LEU A 40 3.00 9.51 6.17
N THR A 41 4.11 10.23 6.32
CA THR A 41 4.17 11.57 6.90
C THR A 41 4.17 12.67 5.84
N SER A 42 3.85 12.34 4.59
CA SER A 42 3.79 13.34 3.53
C SER A 42 2.66 14.34 3.78
N ASP A 43 3.01 15.63 3.81
CA ASP A 43 2.08 16.75 4.04
C ASP A 43 1.02 16.92 2.94
N ARG A 44 1.18 16.24 1.79
CA ARG A 44 0.41 16.55 0.58
C ARG A 44 -0.79 15.65 0.39
N ASN A 45 -0.59 14.34 0.18
CA ASN A 45 -1.69 13.39 0.00
C ASN A 45 -1.35 12.01 0.58
N ALA A 46 -1.00 11.96 1.87
CA ALA A 46 -0.77 10.69 2.58
C ALA A 46 -1.94 9.71 2.41
N GLU A 47 -3.19 10.19 2.49
CA GLU A 47 -4.40 9.37 2.30
C GLU A 47 -4.43 8.66 0.95
N LEU A 48 -4.20 9.39 -0.14
CA LEU A 48 -4.25 8.82 -1.50
C LEU A 48 -3.16 7.76 -1.70
N ASN A 49 -1.94 8.02 -1.20
CA ASN A 49 -0.86 7.04 -1.30
C ASN A 49 -1.17 5.81 -0.45
N LEU A 50 -1.64 5.99 0.78
CA LEU A 50 -2.06 4.91 1.67
C LEU A 50 -3.17 4.05 1.05
N ARG A 51 -4.20 4.67 0.47
CA ARG A 51 -5.30 3.96 -0.19
C ARG A 51 -4.79 3.12 -1.36
N ARG A 52 -3.93 3.69 -2.22
CA ARG A 52 -3.31 2.96 -3.34
C ARG A 52 -2.41 1.82 -2.88
N MET A 53 -1.63 2.02 -1.80
CA MET A 53 -0.82 0.95 -1.21
C MET A 53 -1.68 -0.15 -0.59
N ASN A 54 -2.85 0.19 -0.06
CA ASN A 54 -3.83 -0.78 0.45
C ASN A 54 -4.44 -1.60 -0.69
N GLU A 55 -4.92 -0.94 -1.74
CA GLU A 55 -5.50 -1.56 -2.94
C GLU A 55 -4.51 -2.48 -3.66
N ALA A 56 -3.23 -2.09 -3.72
CA ALA A 56 -2.16 -2.91 -4.27
C ALA A 56 -1.68 -4.01 -3.32
N GLY A 57 -2.20 -4.11 -2.08
CA GLY A 57 -1.78 -5.10 -1.08
C GLY A 57 -0.39 -4.86 -0.47
N LEU A 58 0.26 -3.73 -0.79
CA LEU A 58 1.59 -3.37 -0.32
C LEU A 58 1.63 -3.11 1.20
N LEU A 59 0.60 -2.47 1.75
CA LEU A 59 0.53 -2.19 3.20
C LEU A 59 0.56 -3.49 4.04
N ALA A 60 -0.20 -4.50 3.63
CA ALA A 60 -0.22 -5.79 4.32
C ALA A 60 1.13 -6.53 4.23
N LYS A 61 1.92 -6.27 3.19
CA LYS A 61 3.26 -6.85 3.03
C LYS A 61 4.32 -6.12 3.87
N LEU A 62 4.21 -4.80 4.00
CA LEU A 62 5.10 -3.99 4.83
C LEU A 62 4.79 -4.14 6.33
N ILE A 63 3.50 -4.20 6.69
CA ILE A 63 3.00 -4.37 8.05
C ILE A 63 2.17 -5.67 8.11
N PRO A 64 2.78 -6.83 8.41
CA PRO A 64 2.07 -8.11 8.41
C PRO A 64 0.86 -8.17 9.32
N ASP A 65 0.91 -7.49 10.48
CA ASP A 65 -0.21 -7.45 11.41
C ASP A 65 -1.40 -6.65 10.87
N PHE A 66 -1.17 -5.65 10.02
CA PHE A 66 -2.21 -4.91 9.32
C PHE A 66 -2.94 -5.81 8.30
N GLY A 67 -2.23 -6.77 7.69
CA GLY A 67 -2.82 -7.73 6.76
C GLY A 67 -3.97 -8.56 7.32
N LYS A 68 -4.00 -8.78 8.65
CA LYS A 68 -5.10 -9.48 9.34
C LYS A 68 -6.41 -8.67 9.34
N ILE A 69 -6.32 -7.34 9.23
CA ILE A 69 -7.45 -6.41 9.32
C ILE A 69 -7.92 -5.95 7.94
N VAL A 70 -7.04 -5.91 6.93
CA VAL A 70 -7.38 -5.52 5.55
C VAL A 70 -8.51 -6.37 4.96
N ALA A 71 -8.52 -7.68 5.24
CA ALA A 71 -9.59 -8.58 4.79
C ALA A 71 -10.97 -8.21 5.38
N MET A 72 -11.02 -7.61 6.57
CA MET A 72 -12.26 -7.16 7.21
C MET A 72 -12.79 -5.85 6.60
N MET A 73 -11.91 -4.93 6.19
CA MET A 73 -12.33 -3.72 5.45
C MET A 73 -12.87 -4.06 4.05
N GLN A 74 -12.26 -5.02 3.35
CA GLN A 74 -12.78 -5.47 2.05
C GLN A 74 -14.21 -6.03 2.19
N PHE A 75 -14.49 -6.78 3.26
CA PHE A 75 -15.84 -7.27 3.55
C PHE A 75 -16.86 -6.12 3.68
N SER A 76 -16.51 -5.02 4.35
CA SER A 76 -17.40 -3.84 4.45
C SER A 76 -17.65 -3.13 3.11
N MET A 77 -16.69 -3.10 2.18
CA MET A 77 -16.90 -2.49 0.86
C MET A 77 -17.80 -3.34 -0.04
N TYR A 78 -17.68 -4.68 0.00
CA TYR A 78 -18.54 -5.57 -0.79
C TYR A 78 -19.99 -5.62 -0.30
N HIS A 79 -20.26 -5.29 0.98
CA HIS A 79 -21.63 -5.26 1.51
C HIS A 79 -22.43 -4.02 1.09
N HIS A 80 -21.81 -3.01 0.49
CA HIS A 80 -22.56 -1.83 0.03
C HIS A 80 -23.12 -1.96 -1.40
N TYR A 81 -22.68 -2.96 -2.18
CA TYR A 81 -23.10 -3.15 -3.57
C TYR A 81 -23.98 -4.38 -3.81
N THR A 82 -24.39 -5.11 -2.76
CA THR A 82 -25.24 -6.31 -2.89
C THR A 82 -26.47 -6.30 -1.97
N VAL A 83 -27.03 -5.14 -1.64
CA VAL A 83 -28.39 -5.05 -1.07
C VAL A 83 -29.29 -4.17 -1.92
#